data_AF-A0A3S0VJN3-F1
#
_entry.id   AF-A0A3S0VJN3-F1
#
_cell.length_a   1.000
_cell.length_b   1.000
_cell.length_c   1.000
_cell.angle_alpha   90.00
_cell.angle_beta   90.00
_cell.angle_gamma   90.00
#
_symmetry.space_group_name_H-M   'P 1'
#
loop_
_entity.id
_entity.type
_entity.pdbx_description
1 polymer ?
#
loop_
_entity_poly.entity_id
_entity_poly.type
_entity_poly.pdbx_seq_one_letter_code
_entity_poly.pdbx_strand_id
1 'polypeptide(L)'
;MKSDGIIPVQHLASKYISGLSVNEPLFIHFFHLLLHYVIFIKKRGVILTIYKAKKSNLKELLSKSSTKLDVLADNTGISKPLLNEYLSKKVMSLNNAMTISKELNCKVEDLYVWNISEE
;
A
#
# COMPACT_ATOMS: atom_id res chain seq x y z
N MET A 1 32.51 -15.61 -31.58
CA MET A 1 31.78 -14.32 -31.59
C MET A 1 30.61 -14.42 -32.56
N LYS A 2 29.37 -14.50 -32.05
CA LYS A 2 28.20 -13.96 -32.75
C LYS A 2 27.09 -13.72 -31.73
N SER A 3 26.51 -12.53 -31.85
CA SER A 3 25.73 -11.76 -30.88
C SER A 3 24.33 -12.31 -30.63
N ASP A 4 23.95 -12.40 -29.35
CA ASP A 4 22.58 -12.60 -28.91
C ASP A 4 21.72 -11.38 -29.31
N GLY A 5 20.88 -11.59 -30.32
CA GLY A 5 19.97 -10.57 -30.84
C GLY A 5 18.82 -10.32 -29.87
N ILE A 6 18.94 -9.26 -29.07
CA ILE A 6 17.82 -8.69 -28.30
C ILE A 6 16.76 -8.24 -29.30
N ILE A 7 15.64 -8.96 -29.36
CA ILE A 7 14.49 -8.56 -30.19
C ILE A 7 13.82 -7.37 -29.50
N PRO A 8 13.74 -6.18 -30.12
CA PRO A 8 13.08 -5.04 -29.52
C PRO A 8 11.58 -5.33 -29.37
N VAL A 9 11.00 -5.01 -28.21
CA VAL A 9 9.60 -5.28 -27.80
C VAL A 9 8.56 -4.85 -28.84
N GLN A 10 8.89 -3.82 -29.60
CA GLN A 10 8.10 -3.27 -30.71
C GLN A 10 7.92 -4.25 -31.89
N HIS A 11 8.81 -5.22 -32.06
CA HIS A 11 8.69 -6.28 -33.07
C HIS A 11 7.74 -7.42 -32.64
N LEU A 12 7.60 -7.68 -31.33
CA LEU A 12 6.62 -8.63 -30.80
C LEU A 12 5.19 -8.10 -30.88
N ALA A 13 5.00 -6.78 -30.72
CA ALA A 13 3.69 -6.14 -30.87
C ALA A 13 3.12 -6.26 -32.30
N SER A 14 3.98 -6.15 -33.32
CA SER A 14 3.56 -6.23 -34.73
C SER A 14 3.08 -7.64 -35.14
N LYS A 15 3.67 -8.71 -34.58
CA LYS A 15 3.20 -10.09 -34.80
C LYS A 15 1.87 -10.40 -34.11
N TYR A 16 1.54 -9.72 -33.02
CA TYR A 16 0.28 -9.93 -32.31
C TYR A 16 -0.89 -9.21 -32.99
N ILE A 17 -0.63 -8.07 -33.63
CA ILE A 17 -1.66 -7.25 -34.29
C ILE A 17 -2.07 -7.83 -35.66
N SER A 18 -1.23 -8.63 -36.31
CA SER A 18 -1.50 -9.19 -37.65
C SER A 18 -2.40 -10.43 -37.66
N GLY A 19 -2.76 -10.99 -36.48
CA GLY A 19 -3.57 -12.21 -36.37
C GLY A 19 -4.94 -12.04 -35.71
N LEU A 20 -5.30 -10.86 -35.23
CA LEU A 20 -6.56 -10.61 -34.53
C LEU A 20 -7.49 -9.79 -35.42
N SER A 21 -8.57 -10.43 -35.89
CA SER A 21 -9.73 -9.77 -36.47
C SER A 21 -10.27 -8.73 -35.49
N VAL A 22 -9.94 -7.46 -35.75
CA VAL A 22 -10.34 -6.31 -34.95
C VAL A 22 -11.81 -6.04 -35.21
N ASN A 23 -12.71 -6.64 -34.42
CA ASN A 23 -14.10 -6.19 -34.25
C ASN A 23 -14.78 -6.92 -33.08
N GLU A 24 -14.21 -6.83 -31.89
CA GLU A 24 -14.87 -7.23 -30.65
C GLU A 24 -14.79 -6.07 -29.64
N PRO A 25 -15.91 -5.41 -29.28
CA PRO A 25 -15.93 -4.27 -28.35
C PRO A 25 -15.35 -4.60 -26.96
N LEU A 26 -15.25 -5.90 -26.65
CA LEU A 26 -14.63 -6.43 -25.44
C LEU A 26 -13.12 -6.18 -25.37
N PHE A 27 -12.42 -6.16 -26.51
CA PHE A 27 -10.96 -5.95 -26.53
C PHE A 27 -10.61 -4.51 -26.15
N ILE A 28 -11.32 -3.53 -26.72
CA ILE A 28 -11.10 -2.11 -26.43
C ILE A 28 -11.43 -1.80 -24.95
N HIS A 29 -12.50 -2.40 -24.42
CA HIS A 29 -12.84 -2.29 -22.99
C HIS A 29 -11.76 -2.84 -22.08
N PHE A 30 -11.15 -3.98 -22.44
CA PHE A 30 -10.08 -4.60 -21.66
C PHE A 30 -8.82 -3.71 -21.61
N PHE A 31 -8.44 -3.11 -22.75
CA PHE A 31 -7.33 -2.16 -22.80
C PHE A 31 -7.61 -0.87 -22.02
N HIS A 32 -8.84 -0.35 -22.08
CA HIS A 32 -9.23 0.84 -21.32
C HIS A 32 -9.24 0.57 -19.81
N LEU A 33 -9.72 -0.61 -19.39
CA LEU A 33 -9.70 -1.05 -18.00
C LEU A 33 -8.26 -1.20 -17.47
N LEU A 34 -7.37 -1.80 -18.27
CA LEU A 34 -5.94 -1.92 -17.95
C LEU A 34 -5.25 -0.56 -17.87
N LEU A 35 -5.57 0.36 -18.78
CA LEU A 35 -5.01 1.72 -18.76
C LEU A 35 -5.47 2.48 -17.51
N HIS A 36 -6.75 2.39 -17.15
CA HIS A 36 -7.28 2.95 -15.90
C HIS A 36 -6.62 2.32 -14.66
N TYR A 37 -6.42 1.00 -14.66
CA TYR A 37 -5.76 0.28 -13.57
C TYR A 37 -4.30 0.70 -13.38
N VAL A 38 -3.53 0.83 -14.48
CA VAL A 38 -2.12 1.27 -14.43
C VAL A 38 -2.00 2.72 -13.99
N ILE A 39 -2.86 3.62 -14.50
CA ILE A 39 -2.90 5.02 -14.06
C ILE A 39 -3.24 5.12 -12.57
N PHE A 40 -4.19 4.31 -12.09
CA PHE A 40 -4.58 4.26 -10.69
C PHE A 40 -3.43 3.79 -9.76
N ILE A 41 -2.65 2.77 -10.17
CA ILE A 41 -1.46 2.34 -9.43
C ILE A 41 -0.38 3.44 -9.43
N LYS A 42 -0.13 4.08 -10.58
CA LYS A 42 0.86 5.16 -10.70
C LYS A 42 0.51 6.37 -9.82
N LYS A 43 -0.78 6.73 -9.76
CA LYS A 43 -1.28 7.87 -8.95
C LYS A 43 -1.14 7.62 -7.44
N ARG A 44 -1.23 6.36 -6.99
CA ARG A 44 -0.95 5.97 -5.59
C ARG A 44 0.55 6.04 -5.23
N GLY A 45 1.44 5.79 -6.18
CA GLY A 45 2.89 5.87 -5.96
C GLY A 45 3.42 7.29 -5.67
N VAL A 46 2.82 8.32 -6.28
CA VAL A 46 3.25 9.73 -6.14
C VAL A 46 2.78 10.36 -4.83
N ILE A 47 1.65 9.94 -4.29
CA ILE A 47 1.13 10.43 -3.00
C ILE A 47 2.07 9.98 -1.85
N LEU A 48 2.69 8.81 -1.96
CA LEU A 48 3.44 8.17 -0.87
C LEU A 48 4.68 8.95 -0.40
N THR A 49 5.25 9.85 -1.22
CA THR A 49 6.48 10.59 -0.85
C THR A 49 6.24 11.81 0.03
N ILE A 50 4.99 12.28 0.16
CA ILE A 50 4.60 13.46 0.94
C ILE A 50 4.18 13.07 2.36
N TYR A 51 3.68 11.84 2.53
CA TYR A 51 3.17 11.34 3.81
C TYR A 51 4.20 10.43 4.48
N LYS A 52 5.25 11.02 5.07
CA LYS A 52 6.10 10.29 6.00
C LYS A 52 5.52 10.34 7.40
N ALA A 53 5.15 9.17 7.92
CA ALA A 53 4.76 9.02 9.31
C ALA A 53 5.93 9.39 10.23
N LYS A 54 5.69 10.32 11.14
CA LYS A 54 6.66 10.81 12.13
C LYS A 54 6.82 9.82 13.29
N LYS A 55 5.68 9.33 13.79
CA LYS A 55 5.60 8.38 14.91
C LYS A 55 4.25 7.67 14.91
N SER A 56 4.16 6.58 15.66
CA SER A 56 2.89 5.91 15.98
C SER A 56 2.01 6.78 16.88
N ASN A 57 0.69 6.74 16.68
CA ASN A 57 -0.32 7.34 17.55
C ASN A 57 -1.06 6.32 18.45
N LEU A 58 -0.47 5.13 18.63
CA LEU A 58 -1.09 4.04 19.38
C LEU A 58 -1.50 4.44 20.81
N LYS A 59 -0.72 5.31 21.47
CA LYS A 59 -0.99 5.76 22.83
C LYS A 59 -2.32 6.51 22.96
N GLU A 60 -2.62 7.41 22.02
CA GLU A 60 -3.89 8.17 22.04
C GLU A 60 -5.07 7.28 21.66
N LEU A 61 -4.87 6.36 20.71
CA LEU A 61 -5.93 5.42 20.32
C LEU A 61 -6.31 4.48 21.47
N LEU A 62 -5.34 3.96 22.21
CA LEU A 62 -5.57 3.14 23.41
C LEU A 62 -6.19 3.92 24.57
N SER A 63 -6.05 5.24 24.63
CA SER A 63 -6.80 6.03 25.61
C SER A 63 -8.26 6.25 25.21
N LYS A 64 -8.58 6.15 23.91
CA LYS A 64 -9.92 6.36 23.35
C LYS A 64 -10.72 5.06 23.27
N SER A 65 -10.10 3.98 22.81
CA SER A 65 -10.63 2.63 22.94
C SER A 65 -10.26 2.14 24.33
N SER A 66 -11.20 1.77 25.19
CA SER A 66 -10.94 1.26 26.55
C SER A 66 -10.12 -0.05 26.64
N THR A 67 -9.47 -0.44 25.55
CA THR A 67 -8.61 -1.61 25.35
C THR A 67 -7.30 -1.46 26.10
N LYS A 68 -6.95 -2.46 26.91
CA LYS A 68 -5.65 -2.54 27.59
C LYS A 68 -4.57 -3.05 26.64
N LEU A 69 -3.32 -2.61 26.85
CA LEU A 69 -2.17 -3.06 26.07
C LEU A 69 -2.01 -4.58 26.07
N ASP A 70 -2.31 -5.22 27.20
CA ASP A 70 -2.22 -6.67 27.35
C ASP A 70 -3.23 -7.41 26.46
N VAL A 71 -4.48 -6.93 26.45
CA VAL A 71 -5.54 -7.48 25.60
C VAL A 71 -5.20 -7.27 24.12
N LEU A 72 -4.64 -6.10 23.78
CA LEU A 72 -4.18 -5.84 22.42
C LEU A 72 -3.06 -6.81 22.01
N ALA A 73 -2.12 -7.12 22.90
CA ALA A 73 -1.04 -8.08 22.62
C ALA A 73 -1.58 -9.48 22.35
N ASP A 74 -2.53 -9.93 23.18
CA ASP A 74 -3.14 -11.26 23.08
C ASP A 74 -3.98 -11.38 21.79
N ASN A 75 -4.75 -10.34 21.44
CA ASN A 75 -5.61 -10.37 20.25
C ASN A 75 -4.85 -10.20 18.94
N THR A 76 -3.78 -9.40 18.93
CA THR A 76 -3.00 -9.12 17.71
C THR A 76 -1.83 -10.08 17.49
N GLY A 77 -1.42 -10.82 18.52
CA GLY A 77 -0.21 -11.64 18.51
C GLY A 77 1.10 -10.82 18.49
N ILE A 78 1.01 -9.50 18.70
CA ILE A 78 2.18 -8.60 18.74
C ILE A 78 2.73 -8.59 20.16
N SER A 79 4.05 -8.77 20.29
CA SER A 79 4.69 -8.79 21.61
C SER A 79 4.52 -7.46 22.36
N LYS A 80 4.27 -7.53 23.68
CA LYS A 80 4.16 -6.35 24.54
C LYS A 80 5.36 -5.40 24.46
N PRO A 81 6.63 -5.87 24.39
CA PRO A 81 7.77 -4.99 24.20
C PRO A 81 7.66 -4.14 22.92
N LEU A 82 7.24 -4.76 21.81
CA LEU A 82 7.09 -4.06 20.54
C LEU A 82 5.91 -3.07 20.58
N LEU A 83 4.79 -3.43 21.22
CA LEU A 83 3.69 -2.49 21.45
C LEU A 83 4.13 -1.30 22.30
N ASN A 84 4.93 -1.52 23.35
CA ASN A 84 5.51 -0.45 24.16
C ASN A 84 6.44 0.47 23.36
N GLU A 85 7.23 -0.08 22.44
CA GLU A 85 8.03 0.74 21.51
C GLU A 85 7.13 1.65 20.66
N TYR A 86 5.98 1.15 20.20
CA TYR A 86 4.99 1.94 19.45
C TYR A 86 4.26 3.00 20.28
N LEU A 87 4.27 2.92 21.62
CA LEU A 87 3.76 3.98 22.48
C LEU A 87 4.72 5.16 22.63
N SER A 88 6.01 4.94 22.35
CA SER A 88 7.06 5.93 22.60
C SER A 88 7.32 6.82 21.38
N LYS A 89 8.09 6.34 20.41
CA LYS A 89 8.54 7.08 19.23
C LYS A 89 8.65 6.22 17.97
N LYS A 90 8.56 4.89 18.08
CA LYS A 90 8.78 4.00 16.94
C LYS A 90 7.64 4.13 15.94
N VAL A 91 7.99 4.28 14.66
CA VAL A 91 7.03 4.21 13.56
C VAL A 91 6.61 2.75 13.39
N MET A 92 5.30 2.52 13.36
CA MET A 92 4.71 1.20 13.21
C MET A 92 4.85 0.69 11.78
N SER A 93 5.11 -0.61 11.59
CA SER A 93 5.07 -1.19 10.25
C SER A 93 3.63 -1.25 9.74
N LEU A 94 3.43 -1.13 8.43
CA LEU A 94 2.08 -1.14 7.84
C LEU A 94 1.31 -2.42 8.20
N ASN A 95 1.99 -3.58 8.24
CA ASN A 95 1.38 -4.85 8.61
C ASN A 95 0.82 -4.81 10.03
N ASN A 96 1.61 -4.32 10.99
CA ASN A 96 1.17 -4.22 12.38
C ASN A 96 0.06 -3.17 12.53
N ALA A 97 0.13 -2.08 11.77
CA ALA A 97 -0.92 -1.07 11.75
C ALA A 97 -2.25 -1.62 11.22
N MET A 98 -2.25 -2.44 10.15
CA MET A 98 -3.46 -3.09 9.65
C MET A 98 -4.08 -4.05 10.66
N THR A 99 -3.26 -4.80 11.41
CA THR A 99 -3.76 -5.71 12.45
C THR A 99 -4.36 -4.93 13.61
N ILE A 100 -3.63 -3.93 14.12
CA ILE A 100 -4.08 -3.11 15.25
C ILE A 100 -5.31 -2.28 14.88
N SER A 101 -5.40 -1.78 13.64
CA SER A 101 -6.54 -0.97 13.21
C SER A 101 -7.85 -1.78 13.21
N LYS A 102 -7.77 -3.06 12.86
CA LYS A 102 -8.92 -3.97 12.94
C LYS A 102 -9.33 -4.21 14.39
N GLU A 103 -8.36 -4.42 15.27
CA GLU A 103 -8.62 -4.69 16.68
C GLU A 103 -9.18 -3.48 17.43
N LEU A 104 -8.65 -2.28 17.15
CA LEU A 104 -9.12 -1.04 17.75
C LEU A 104 -10.28 -0.39 16.98
N ASN A 105 -10.76 -1.04 15.91
CA ASN A 105 -11.78 -0.54 15.00
C ASN A 105 -11.54 0.92 14.54
N CYS A 106 -10.30 1.22 14.15
CA CYS A 106 -9.89 2.52 13.63
C CYS A 106 -9.35 2.42 12.20
N LYS A 107 -9.08 3.55 11.55
CA LYS A 107 -8.42 3.55 10.24
C LYS A 107 -6.89 3.44 10.42
N VAL A 108 -6.22 2.87 9.43
CA VAL A 108 -4.75 2.72 9.46
C VAL A 108 -4.07 4.09 9.52
N GLU A 109 -4.66 5.10 8.89
CA GLU A 109 -4.16 6.47 8.89
C GLU A 109 -4.16 7.11 10.27
N ASP A 110 -5.11 6.72 11.15
CA ASP A 110 -5.23 7.24 12.51
C ASP A 110 -4.12 6.73 13.43
N LEU A 111 -3.49 5.61 13.07
CA LEU A 111 -2.36 5.02 13.81
C LEU A 111 -1.04 5.76 13.60
N TYR A 112 -0.99 6.72 12.68
CA TYR A 112 0.20 7.47 12.36
C TYR A 112 0.01 8.96 12.62
N VAL A 113 1.01 9.57 13.25
CA VAL A 113 1.16 11.02 13.27
C VAL A 113 1.95 11.42 12.03
N TRP A 114 1.31 12.16 11.14
CA TRP A 114 1.91 12.60 9.88
C TRP A 114 2.70 13.88 10.09
N ASN A 115 3.89 13.97 9.52
CA ASN A 115 4.59 15.25 9.43
C ASN A 115 4.03 15.95 8.19
N ILE A 116 2.94 16.71 8.38
CA ILE A 116 2.47 17.60 7.32
C ILE A 116 3.50 18.72 7.29
N SER A 117 4.44 18.66 6.35
CA SER A 117 5.24 19.83 6.00
C SER A 117 4.28 20.77 5.29
N GLU A 118 3.54 21.55 6.08
CA GLU A 118 2.97 22.80 5.58
C GLU A 118 4.18 23.72 5.38
N GLU A 119 4.54 23.89 4.10
CA GLU A 119 5.47 24.92 3.65
C GLU A 119 4.76 26.28 3.67
#